data_AF-A0A382D2N3-F1
#
_entry.id   AF-A0A382D2N3-F1
#
_cell.length_a   1.000
_cell.length_b   1.000
_cell.length_c   1.000
_cell.angle_alpha   90.00
_cell.angle_beta   90.00
_cell.angle_gamma   90.00
#
_symmetry.space_group_name_H-M   'P 1'
#
loop_
_entity.id
_entity.type
_entity.pdbx_description
1 polymer ?
#
loop_
_entity_poly.entity_id
_entity_poly.type
_entity_poly.pdbx_seq_one_letter_code
_entity_poly.pdbx_strand_id
1 'polypeptide(L)'
;MSNKDSSLNEDRENVETKDTNLNNNEKKEIGINKSQAAFYKFQIDELKERLEKEEKNSAMATDKWKRALADYQNLEKQTIDRINAREDKIILYFLTVYEDFIRAKNAYEKDGINVEGLDVIIKNIESILDNYEVKAIEAEGKKLDPKLHEVVQEVEEDNLEEG
;
A
#
# COMPACT_ATOMS: atom_id res chain seq x y z
N MET A 1 -17.60 -27.25 6.36
CA MET A 1 -16.62 -28.36 6.44
C MET A 1 -15.26 -27.70 6.54
N SER A 2 -14.63 -27.58 7.71
CA SER A 2 -14.12 -28.60 8.65
C SER A 2 -12.59 -28.50 8.63
N ASN A 3 -12.07 -27.87 9.70
CA ASN A 3 -10.81 -28.10 10.41
C ASN A 3 -9.51 -28.31 9.62
N LYS A 4 -8.48 -27.51 9.94
CA LYS A 4 -7.59 -27.88 11.06
C LYS A 4 -6.72 -26.72 11.53
N ASP A 5 -6.76 -26.53 12.85
CA ASP A 5 -5.87 -25.74 13.68
C ASP A 5 -4.37 -26.05 13.46
N SER A 6 -3.50 -25.07 13.72
CA SER A 6 -2.47 -25.20 14.77
C SER A 6 -1.63 -23.93 14.93
N SER A 7 -1.63 -23.46 16.18
CA SER A 7 -0.55 -22.78 16.92
C SER A 7 -0.04 -21.44 16.39
N LEU A 8 -0.29 -20.38 17.17
CA LEU A 8 0.73 -19.72 17.99
C LEU A 8 0.03 -18.78 18.96
N ASN A 9 -0.26 -19.29 20.16
CA ASN A 9 -0.85 -18.54 21.26
C ASN A 9 -0.25 -19.10 22.56
N GLU A 10 0.93 -18.59 22.92
CA GLU A 10 1.71 -18.80 24.15
C GLU A 10 2.65 -17.57 24.14
N ASP A 11 2.56 -16.56 25.01
CA ASP A 11 2.60 -16.63 26.46
C ASP A 11 1.83 -15.46 27.09
N ARG A 12 0.78 -15.77 27.84
CA ARG A 12 0.25 -14.91 28.91
C ARG A 12 0.25 -15.72 30.20
N GLU A 13 0.83 -15.11 31.22
CA GLU A 13 0.52 -15.28 32.64
C GLU A 13 0.59 -16.71 33.19
N ASN A 14 1.75 -17.06 33.74
CA ASN A 14 1.77 -17.89 34.94
C ASN A 14 2.97 -17.55 35.82
N VAL A 15 2.76 -16.69 36.83
CA VAL A 15 3.58 -16.72 38.03
C VAL A 15 2.62 -16.86 39.20
N GLU A 16 2.53 -18.10 39.66
CA GLU A 16 1.86 -18.55 40.87
C GLU A 16 1.93 -17.52 42.00
N THR A 17 0.75 -17.10 42.43
CA THR A 17 0.51 -16.53 43.75
C THR A 17 0.86 -17.56 44.80
N LYS A 18 2.09 -17.50 45.34
CA LYS A 18 2.40 -18.14 46.63
C LYS A 18 1.95 -17.21 47.73
N ASP A 19 0.69 -17.36 48.11
CA ASP A 19 0.18 -16.98 49.43
C ASP A 19 1.04 -17.65 50.50
N THR A 20 1.99 -16.90 51.06
CA THR A 20 2.55 -17.19 52.38
C THR A 20 2.21 -16.02 53.28
N ASN A 21 1.08 -16.21 53.94
CA ASN A 21 0.61 -15.52 55.11
C ASN A 21 1.76 -15.36 56.14
N LEU A 22 2.12 -14.12 56.44
CA LEU A 22 2.85 -13.74 57.65
C LEU A 22 2.16 -12.53 58.28
N ASN A 23 0.91 -12.75 58.69
CA ASN A 23 0.34 -11.98 59.78
C ASN A 23 0.91 -12.52 61.09
N ASN A 24 1.98 -11.91 61.59
CA ASN A 24 2.34 -11.98 63.00
C ASN A 24 2.71 -10.57 63.46
N ASN A 25 1.75 -9.99 64.18
CA ASN A 25 1.95 -8.83 65.03
C ASN A 25 2.97 -9.14 66.12
N GLU A 26 4.22 -8.72 65.91
CA GLU A 26 5.08 -8.29 67.00
C GLU A 26 5.56 -6.88 66.67
N LYS A 27 5.09 -5.92 67.48
CA LYS A 27 5.69 -4.59 67.57
C LYS A 27 7.16 -4.77 67.95
N LYS A 28 8.03 -4.79 66.96
CA LYS A 28 9.47 -4.62 67.14
C LYS A 28 9.80 -3.25 66.56
N GLU A 29 10.02 -2.28 67.45
CA GLU A 29 10.56 -0.97 67.09
C GLU A 29 11.90 -1.20 66.35
N ILE A 30 11.85 -1.22 65.02
CA ILE A 30 13.05 -1.14 64.20
C ILE A 30 13.40 0.34 64.19
N GLY A 31 14.28 0.74 65.11
CA GLY A 31 14.99 2.01 65.01
C GLY A 31 15.80 1.99 63.72
N ILE A 32 15.21 2.47 62.63
CA ILE A 32 15.93 2.67 61.37
C ILE A 32 16.99 3.71 61.68
N ASN A 33 18.27 3.32 61.62
CA ASN A 33 19.36 4.27 61.71
C ASN A 33 19.15 5.32 60.61
N LYS A 34 19.15 6.60 60.99
CA LYS A 34 18.92 7.74 60.10
C LYS A 34 19.81 7.69 58.83
N SER A 35 20.99 7.03 58.90
CA SER A 35 21.87 6.82 57.74
C SER A 35 21.32 5.80 56.73
N GLN A 36 20.64 4.73 57.19
CA GLN A 36 20.09 3.69 56.31
C GLN A 36 18.86 4.21 55.54
N ALA A 37 17.99 4.98 56.21
CA ALA A 37 16.85 5.64 55.57
C ALA A 37 17.29 6.66 54.51
N ALA A 38 18.35 7.43 54.79
CA ALA A 38 18.91 8.39 53.85
C ALA A 38 19.52 7.70 52.62
N PHE A 39 20.19 6.55 52.81
CA PHE A 39 20.74 5.76 51.72
C PHE A 39 19.67 5.18 50.79
N TYR A 40 18.61 4.58 51.35
CA TYR A 40 17.49 4.09 50.54
C TYR A 40 16.76 5.21 49.81
N LYS A 41 16.59 6.37 50.44
CA LYS A 41 16.01 7.54 49.78
C LYS A 41 16.85 8.00 48.57
N PHE A 42 18.17 8.07 48.73
CA PHE A 42 19.08 8.42 47.62
C PHE A 42 18.97 7.43 46.45
N GLN A 43 18.94 6.13 46.72
CA GLN A 43 18.75 5.12 45.67
C GLN A 43 17.38 5.23 44.99
N ILE A 44 16.32 5.50 45.74
CA ILE A 44 14.98 5.70 45.17
C ILE A 44 14.96 6.92 44.25
N ASP A 45 15.60 8.02 44.65
CA ASP A 45 15.65 9.24 43.85
C ASP A 45 16.49 9.02 42.57
N GLU A 46 17.62 8.31 42.66
CA GLU A 46 18.43 7.91 41.50
C GLU A 46 17.67 6.98 40.54
N LEU A 47 16.94 5.99 41.07
CA LEU A 47 16.13 5.08 40.26
C LEU A 47 14.98 5.80 39.55
N LYS A 48 14.36 6.79 40.21
CA LYS A 48 13.32 7.63 39.57
C LYS A 48 13.87 8.46 38.43
N GLU A 49 15.04 9.07 38.61
CA GLU A 49 15.69 9.85 37.55
C GLU A 49 16.03 8.97 36.34
N ARG A 50 16.56 7.75 36.59
CA ARG A 50 16.85 6.78 35.52
C ARG A 50 15.58 6.32 34.81
N LEU A 51 14.50 6.08 35.55
CA LEU A 51 13.21 5.67 34.99
C LEU A 51 12.65 6.77 34.08
N GLU A 52 12.60 8.01 34.54
CA GLU A 52 12.10 9.15 33.75
C GLU A 52 12.92 9.36 32.47
N LYS A 53 14.25 9.22 32.57
CA LYS A 53 15.13 9.29 31.41
C LYS A 53 14.86 8.17 30.41
N GLU A 54 14.66 6.95 30.88
CA GLU A 54 14.41 5.80 30.01
C GLU A 54 13.02 5.88 29.36
N GLU A 55 12.00 6.32 30.09
CA GLU A 55 10.66 6.59 29.54
C GLU A 55 10.73 7.62 28.40
N LYS A 56 11.48 8.72 28.60
CA LYS A 56 11.71 9.72 27.56
C LYS A 56 12.45 9.15 26.36
N ASN A 57 13.52 8.38 26.58
CA ASN A 57 14.27 7.74 25.49
C ASN A 57 13.39 6.77 24.69
N SER A 58 12.59 5.96 25.38
CA SER A 58 11.65 5.00 24.79
C SER A 58 10.58 5.70 23.96
N ALA A 59 10.00 6.79 24.47
CA ALA A 59 9.06 7.61 23.72
C ALA A 59 9.68 8.19 22.44
N MET A 60 10.89 8.78 22.56
CA MET A 60 11.62 9.31 21.40
C MET A 60 11.98 8.23 20.38
N ALA A 61 12.36 7.04 20.82
CA ALA A 61 12.68 5.90 19.96
C ALA A 61 11.42 5.39 19.24
N THR A 62 10.30 5.31 19.96
CA THR A 62 9.00 4.89 19.42
C THR A 62 8.52 5.86 18.34
N ASP A 63 8.64 7.17 18.57
CA ASP A 63 8.25 8.18 17.58
C ASP A 63 9.13 8.15 16.33
N LYS A 64 10.45 7.95 16.50
CA LYS A 64 11.36 7.75 15.37
C LYS A 64 11.00 6.50 14.58
N TRP A 65 10.70 5.40 15.27
CA TRP A 65 10.32 4.15 14.64
C TRP A 65 9.00 4.27 13.88
N LYS A 66 7.98 4.91 14.45
CA LYS A 66 6.71 5.21 13.78
C LYS A 66 6.92 6.05 12.51
N ARG A 67 7.77 7.07 12.58
CA ARG A 67 8.10 7.89 11.41
C ARG A 67 8.81 7.07 10.33
N ALA A 68 9.82 6.29 10.69
CA ALA A 68 10.54 5.44 9.74
C ALA A 68 9.62 4.40 9.08
N LEU A 69 8.66 3.85 9.84
CA LEU A 69 7.65 2.94 9.30
C LEU A 69 6.74 3.64 8.28
N ALA A 70 6.27 4.86 8.60
CA ALA A 70 5.45 5.64 7.68
C ALA A 70 6.22 6.02 6.41
N ASP A 71 7.48 6.44 6.54
CA ASP A 71 8.35 6.77 5.41
C ASP A 71 8.57 5.54 4.51
N TYR A 72 8.75 4.36 5.10
CA TYR A 72 8.88 3.10 4.36
C TYR A 72 7.61 2.75 3.58
N GLN A 73 6.44 2.85 4.21
CA GLN A 73 5.15 2.62 3.54
C GLN A 73 4.92 3.60 2.38
N ASN A 74 5.29 4.88 2.57
CA ASN A 74 5.22 5.88 1.52
C ASN A 74 6.18 5.55 0.36
N LEU A 75 7.41 5.11 0.67
CA LEU A 75 8.40 4.72 -0.34
C LEU A 75 7.93 3.50 -1.14
N GLU A 76 7.35 2.50 -0.50
CA GLU A 76 6.80 1.30 -1.15
C GLU A 76 5.71 1.71 -2.14
N LYS A 77 4.74 2.52 -1.69
CA LYS A 77 3.69 3.06 -2.56
C LYS A 77 4.26 3.85 -3.75
N GLN A 78 5.17 4.78 -3.49
CA GLN A 78 5.81 5.58 -4.55
C GLN A 78 6.60 4.72 -5.54
N THR A 79 7.16 3.60 -5.09
CA THR A 79 7.89 2.68 -5.95
C THR A 79 6.95 1.96 -6.90
N ILE A 80 5.82 1.45 -6.40
CA ILE A 80 4.78 0.82 -7.22
C ILE A 80 4.21 1.83 -8.22
N ASP A 81 3.84 3.03 -7.76
CA ASP A 81 3.30 4.09 -8.64
C ASP A 81 4.28 4.45 -9.77
N ARG A 82 5.59 4.47 -9.48
CA ARG A 82 6.63 4.74 -10.48
C ARG A 82 6.78 3.61 -11.50
N ILE A 83 6.63 2.35 -11.07
CA ILE A 83 6.68 1.19 -11.96
C ILE A 83 5.48 1.24 -12.90
N ASN A 84 4.27 1.37 -12.36
CA ASN A 84 3.04 1.47 -13.15
C ASN A 84 3.12 2.62 -14.16
N ALA A 85 3.54 3.81 -13.74
CA ALA A 85 3.69 4.96 -14.64
C ALA A 85 4.74 4.76 -15.75
N ARG A 86 5.71 3.84 -15.58
CA ARG A 86 6.65 3.47 -16.64
C ARG A 86 6.01 2.46 -17.60
N GLU A 87 5.26 1.50 -17.08
CA GLU A 87 4.52 0.51 -17.87
C GLU A 87 3.47 1.21 -18.74
N ASP A 88 2.68 2.13 -18.17
CA ASP A 88 1.69 2.94 -18.90
C ASP A 88 2.29 3.67 -20.10
N LYS A 89 3.49 4.26 -19.92
CA LYS A 89 4.21 4.94 -21.00
C LYS A 89 4.60 3.99 -22.12
N ILE A 90 5.03 2.78 -21.79
CA ILE A 90 5.41 1.78 -22.78
C ILE A 90 4.16 1.36 -23.57
N ILE A 91 3.05 1.08 -22.89
CA ILE A 91 1.76 0.75 -23.51
C ILE A 91 1.33 1.86 -24.47
N LEU A 92 1.46 3.14 -24.07
CA LEU A 92 1.10 4.27 -24.93
C LEU A 92 1.90 4.31 -26.25
N TYR A 93 3.20 4.00 -26.22
CA TYR A 93 3.99 3.88 -27.46
C TYR A 93 3.56 2.69 -28.31
N PHE A 94 3.17 1.57 -27.69
CA PHE A 94 2.64 0.41 -28.41
C PHE A 94 1.30 0.72 -29.09
N LEU A 95 0.45 1.56 -28.48
CA LEU A 95 -0.81 2.01 -29.11
C LEU A 95 -0.55 2.76 -30.42
N THR A 96 0.48 3.62 -30.48
CA THR A 96 0.86 4.28 -31.74
C THR A 96 1.22 3.26 -32.83
N VAL A 97 1.96 2.21 -32.48
CA VAL A 97 2.31 1.15 -33.43
C VAL A 97 1.06 0.39 -33.88
N TYR A 98 0.15 0.07 -32.95
CA TYR A 98 -1.14 -0.55 -33.26
C TYR A 98 -1.96 0.29 -34.24
N GLU A 99 -2.04 1.61 -34.03
CA GLU A 99 -2.71 2.53 -34.95
C GLU A 99 -2.06 2.55 -36.34
N ASP A 100 -0.73 2.49 -36.42
CA ASP A 100 -0.01 2.40 -37.69
C ASP A 100 -0.33 1.08 -38.43
N PHE A 101 -0.50 -0.03 -37.72
CA PHE A 101 -0.96 -1.29 -38.30
C PHE A 101 -2.39 -1.20 -38.85
N ILE A 102 -3.31 -0.56 -38.12
CA ILE A 102 -4.67 -0.30 -38.61
C ILE A 102 -4.60 0.58 -39.88
N ARG A 103 -3.79 1.63 -39.87
CA ARG A 103 -3.61 2.53 -41.01
C ARG A 103 -3.07 1.78 -42.23
N ALA A 104 -2.07 0.93 -42.04
CA ALA A 104 -1.49 0.10 -43.10
C ALA A 104 -2.52 -0.89 -43.67
N LYS A 105 -3.28 -1.57 -42.79
CA LYS A 105 -4.38 -2.46 -43.19
C LYS A 105 -5.38 -1.71 -44.09
N ASN A 106 -5.89 -0.57 -43.61
CA ASN A 106 -6.90 0.20 -44.32
C ASN A 106 -6.40 0.72 -45.69
N ALA A 107 -5.10 1.04 -45.80
CA ALA A 107 -4.49 1.43 -47.08
C ALA A 107 -4.43 0.26 -48.06
N TYR A 108 -3.94 -0.91 -47.60
CA TYR A 108 -3.82 -2.10 -48.44
C TYR A 108 -5.17 -2.69 -48.86
N GLU A 109 -6.18 -2.66 -47.99
CA GLU A 109 -7.54 -3.06 -48.35
C GLU A 109 -8.10 -2.20 -49.49
N LYS A 110 -7.87 -0.89 -49.46
CA LYS A 110 -8.28 0.04 -50.53
C LYS A 110 -7.59 -0.27 -51.85
N ASP A 111 -6.34 -0.72 -51.80
CA ASP A 111 -5.56 -1.13 -52.98
C ASP A 111 -5.89 -2.57 -53.46
N GLY A 112 -6.84 -3.25 -52.79
CA GLY A 112 -7.25 -4.62 -53.12
C GLY A 112 -6.21 -5.69 -52.78
N ILE A 113 -5.24 -5.36 -51.92
CA ILE A 113 -4.20 -6.28 -51.44
C ILE A 113 -4.79 -7.11 -50.30
N ASN A 114 -4.47 -8.41 -50.26
CA ASN A 114 -4.91 -9.28 -49.17
C ASN A 114 -4.23 -8.86 -47.84
N VAL A 115 -5.04 -8.58 -46.81
CA VAL A 115 -4.61 -8.14 -45.48
C VAL A 115 -4.82 -9.18 -44.37
N GLU A 116 -5.21 -10.41 -44.70
CA GLU A 116 -5.51 -11.47 -43.71
C GLU A 116 -4.34 -11.71 -42.72
N GLY A 117 -3.09 -11.58 -43.20
CA GLY A 117 -1.91 -11.65 -42.33
C GLY A 117 -1.80 -10.48 -41.34
N LEU A 118 -2.21 -9.27 -41.74
CA LEU A 118 -2.27 -8.11 -40.86
C LEU A 118 -3.38 -8.25 -39.82
N ASP A 119 -4.53 -8.79 -40.19
CA ASP A 119 -5.65 -9.03 -39.26
C ASP A 119 -5.25 -9.94 -38.09
N VAL A 120 -4.49 -10.99 -38.37
CA VAL A 120 -3.96 -11.89 -37.33
C VAL A 120 -3.01 -11.15 -36.39
N ILE A 121 -2.15 -10.27 -36.93
CA ILE A 121 -1.21 -9.49 -36.11
C ILE A 121 -1.97 -8.49 -35.24
N ILE A 122 -2.93 -7.76 -35.80
CA ILE A 122 -3.78 -6.79 -35.08
C ILE A 122 -4.51 -7.49 -33.93
N LYS A 123 -5.13 -8.64 -34.20
CA LYS A 123 -5.82 -9.44 -33.17
C LYS A 123 -4.88 -9.93 -32.06
N ASN A 124 -3.64 -10.30 -32.41
CA ASN A 124 -2.64 -10.67 -31.42
C ASN A 124 -2.25 -9.47 -30.54
N ILE A 125 -2.13 -8.27 -31.11
CA ILE A 125 -1.87 -7.05 -30.36
C ILE A 125 -3.04 -6.75 -29.41
N GLU A 126 -4.28 -6.84 -29.88
CA GLU A 126 -5.49 -6.69 -29.04
C GLU A 126 -5.49 -7.68 -27.86
N SER A 127 -5.16 -8.94 -28.12
CA SER A 127 -5.05 -9.96 -27.07
C SER A 127 -3.96 -9.63 -26.04
N ILE A 128 -2.85 -9.00 -26.48
CA ILE A 128 -1.80 -8.54 -25.56
C ILE A 128 -2.32 -7.37 -24.72
N LEU A 129 -2.98 -6.38 -25.32
CA LEU A 129 -3.56 -5.24 -24.61
C LEU A 129 -4.61 -5.68 -23.57
N ASP A 130 -5.47 -6.65 -23.93
CA ASP A 130 -6.46 -7.23 -23.02
C ASP A 130 -5.83 -7.88 -21.79
N ASN A 131 -4.65 -8.52 -21.93
CA ASN A 131 -3.93 -9.11 -20.80
C ASN A 131 -3.39 -8.04 -19.82
N TYR A 132 -3.18 -6.81 -20.29
CA TYR A 132 -2.83 -5.66 -19.46
C TYR A 132 -4.08 -4.83 -19.07
N GLU A 133 -5.28 -5.38 -19.26
CA GLU A 133 -6.56 -4.74 -18.95
C GLU A 133 -6.80 -3.42 -19.72
N VAL A 134 -6.11 -3.23 -20.84
CA VAL A 134 -6.26 -2.06 -21.72
C VAL A 134 -7.33 -2.35 -22.76
N LYS A 135 -8.43 -1.58 -22.72
CA LYS A 135 -9.58 -1.73 -23.62
C LYS A 135 -9.82 -0.48 -24.43
N ALA A 136 -10.33 -0.67 -25.64
CA ALA A 136 -10.80 0.44 -26.48
C ALA A 136 -11.94 1.19 -25.79
N ILE A 137 -11.93 2.52 -25.92
CA ILE A 137 -13.01 3.38 -25.42
C ILE A 137 -14.11 3.39 -26.49
N GLU A 138 -15.32 2.96 -26.12
CA GLU A 138 -16.50 3.04 -27.00
C GLU A 138 -16.91 4.51 -27.17
N ALA A 139 -16.68 5.09 -28.35
CA ALA A 139 -17.03 6.48 -28.64
C ALA A 139 -18.26 6.62 -29.55
N GLU A 140 -18.44 5.70 -30.51
CA GLU A 140 -19.51 5.81 -31.51
C GLU A 140 -20.91 5.67 -30.88
N GLY A 141 -21.78 6.65 -31.11
CA GLY A 141 -23.15 6.69 -30.57
C GLY A 141 -23.24 6.87 -29.05
N LYS A 142 -22.13 7.14 -28.36
CA LYS A 142 -22.12 7.49 -26.92
C LYS A 142 -22.11 9.00 -26.76
N LYS A 143 -22.67 9.47 -25.64
CA LYS A 143 -22.54 10.87 -25.24
C LYS A 143 -21.07 11.19 -24.97
N LEU A 144 -20.63 12.38 -25.40
CA LEU A 144 -19.28 12.88 -25.14
C LEU A 144 -18.99 12.94 -23.63
N ASP A 145 -17.94 12.25 -23.18
CA ASP A 145 -17.38 12.37 -21.83
C ASP A 145 -15.96 12.96 -21.94
N PRO A 146 -15.72 14.20 -21.47
CA PRO A 146 -14.41 14.84 -21.51
C PRO A 146 -13.28 14.09 -20.78
N LYS A 147 -13.59 13.10 -19.94
CA LYS A 147 -12.58 12.25 -19.29
C LYS A 147 -12.08 11.12 -20.18
N LEU A 148 -12.87 10.74 -21.19
CA LEU A 148 -12.63 9.57 -22.03
C LEU A 148 -12.47 9.94 -23.51
N HIS A 149 -13.06 11.05 -23.94
CA HIS A 149 -13.13 11.48 -25.32
C HIS A 149 -12.43 12.84 -25.50
N GLU A 150 -11.69 12.96 -26.60
CA GLU A 150 -11.13 14.22 -27.08
C GLU A 150 -11.90 14.65 -28.34
N VAL A 151 -12.42 15.87 -28.33
CA VAL A 151 -13.13 16.43 -29.49
C VAL A 151 -12.13 17.00 -30.47
N VAL A 152 -12.07 16.41 -31.67
CA VAL A 152 -11.16 16.84 -32.74
C VAL A 152 -11.88 17.55 -33.89
N GLN A 153 -13.17 17.26 -34.09
CA GLN A 153 -13.99 17.81 -35.17
C GLN A 153 -15.48 17.72 -34.81
N GLU A 154 -16.26 18.71 -35.22
CA GLU A 154 -17.72 18.70 -35.19
C GLU A 154 -18.26 18.35 -36.58
N VAL A 155 -19.25 17.47 -36.64
CA VAL A 155 -19.90 17.02 -37.89
C VAL A 155 -21.41 17.22 -37.74
N GLU A 156 -22.02 17.95 -38.68
CA GLU A 156 -23.47 18.14 -38.70
C GLU A 156 -24.16 16.85 -39.18
N GLU A 157 -24.88 16.18 -38.28
CA GLU A 157 -25.76 15.04 -38.60
C GLU A 157 -27.16 15.27 -38.04
N ASP A 158 -28.17 15.32 -38.92
CA ASP A 158 -29.56 15.62 -38.58
C ASP A 158 -30.23 14.57 -37.66
N ASN A 159 -29.62 13.40 -37.47
CA ASN A 159 -30.23 12.23 -36.81
C ASN A 159 -29.56 11.81 -35.48
N LEU A 160 -28.63 12.61 -34.94
CA LEU A 160 -27.99 12.34 -33.65
C LEU A 160 -28.27 13.48 -32.65
N GLU A 161 -28.35 13.14 -31.36
CA GLU A 161 -28.44 14.16 -30.31
C GLU A 161 -27.12 14.96 -30.23
N GLU A 162 -27.23 16.27 -30.01
CA GLU A 162 -26.08 17.17 -29.75
C GLU A 162 -25.19 16.62 -28.61
N GLY A 163 -23.91 16.40 -28.88
CA GLY A 163 -22.96 15.84 -27.91
C GLY A 163 -21.55 15.73 -28.43
#